data_AF-A0A3C2E9G8-F1
#
_entry.id   AF-A0A3C2E9G8-F1
#
_cell.length_a   1.000
_cell.length_b   1.000
_cell.length_c   1.000
_cell.angle_alpha   90.00
_cell.angle_beta   90.00
_cell.angle_gamma   90.00
#
_symmetry.space_group_name_H-M   'P 1'
#
loop_
_entity.id
_entity.type
_entity.pdbx_description
1 polymer ?
#
loop_
_entity_poly.entity_id
_entity_poly.type
_entity_poly.pdbx_seq_one_letter_code
_entity_poly.pdbx_strand_id
1 'polypeptide(L)' 'MIIRHYKCTLKTDVVLNASLATEGNMETLDYIPGSNFLGIVANQIYQNYMDQAVEVLHNGHVSFGDGIIYNDERSEE' A
#
# COMPACT_ATOMS: atom_id res chain seq x y z
N MET A 1 -5.20 18.33 6.59
CA MET A 1 -4.80 17.00 6.08
C MET A 1 -5.89 16.52 5.16
N ILE A 2 -5.57 16.18 3.90
CA ILE A 2 -6.54 15.64 2.94
C ILE A 2 -6.35 14.13 2.92
N ILE A 3 -7.42 13.38 3.16
CA ILE A 3 -7.41 11.91 3.08
C ILE A 3 -8.11 11.52 1.78
N ARG A 4 -7.49 10.58 1.04
CA ARG A 4 -8.07 10.00 -0.18
C ARG A 4 -8.13 8.49 -0.01
N HIS A 5 -9.29 7.92 -0.29
CA HIS A 5 -9.51 6.48 -0.28
C HIS A 5 -9.50 5.93 -1.70
N TYR A 6 -8.86 4.79 -1.90
CA TYR A 6 -8.78 4.10 -3.18
C TYR A 6 -9.23 2.65 -2.98
N LYS A 7 -10.00 2.13 -3.94
CA LYS A 7 -10.33 0.70 -4.00
C LYS A 7 -9.30 0.01 -4.88
N CYS A 8 -8.73 -1.08 -4.38
CA CYS A 8 -7.86 -1.95 -5.15
C CYS A 8 -8.47 -3.35 -5.24
N THR A 9 -8.22 -4.03 -6.36
CA THR A 9 -8.68 -5.40 -6.60
C THR A 9 -7.46 -6.27 -6.84
N LEU A 10 -7.33 -7.33 -6.05
CA LEU A 10 -6.34 -8.37 -6.28
C LEU A 10 -6.76 -9.17 -7.52
N LYS A 11 -5.91 -9.18 -8.53
CA LYS A 11 -6.17 -9.93 -9.78
C LYS A 11 -5.80 -11.41 -9.68
N THR A 12 -5.05 -11.75 -8.64
CA THR A 12 -4.57 -13.09 -8.30
C THR A 12 -4.45 -13.19 -6.78
N ASP A 13 -4.35 -14.40 -6.26
CA ASP A 13 -3.99 -14.60 -4.85
C ASP A 13 -2.61 -14.00 -4.56
N VAL A 14 -2.46 -13.42 -3.37
CA VAL A 14 -1.22 -12.80 -2.90
C VAL A 14 -0.88 -13.29 -1.50
N VAL A 15 0.41 -13.41 -1.20
CA VAL A 15 0.91 -13.71 0.13
C VAL A 15 1.58 -12.45 0.68
N LEU A 16 1.13 -12.00 1.85
CA LEU A 16 1.64 -10.81 2.52
C LEU A 16 2.20 -11.25 3.86
N ASN A 17 3.51 -11.17 4.04
CA ASN A 17 4.17 -11.62 5.27
C ASN A 17 4.37 -10.46 6.24
N ALA A 18 4.18 -10.72 7.53
CA ALA A 18 4.42 -9.77 8.62
C ALA A 18 5.92 -9.39 8.75
N SER A 19 6.82 -10.19 8.18
CA SER A 19 8.24 -9.91 8.16
C SER A 19 8.89 -10.30 6.83
N LEU A 20 10.10 -9.77 6.60
CA LEU A 20 10.95 -10.14 5.46
C LEU A 20 11.68 -11.48 5.67
N ALA A 21 11.48 -12.16 6.81
CA ALA A 21 12.12 -13.42 7.08
C ALA A 21 11.57 -14.50 6.13
N THR A 22 12.47 -15.24 5.50
CA THR A 22 12.14 -16.37 4.63
C THR A 22 12.17 -17.71 5.36
N GLU A 23 12.58 -17.70 6.64
CA GLU A 23 12.74 -18.86 7.50
C GLU A 23 12.18 -18.55 8.90
N GLY A 24 11.76 -19.59 9.63
CA GLY A 24 11.15 -19.46 10.95
C GLY A 24 9.62 -19.37 10.92
N ASN A 25 9.03 -18.91 12.02
CA ASN A 25 7.57 -18.71 12.09
C ASN A 25 7.18 -17.51 11.23
N MET A 26 6.63 -17.81 10.05
CA MET A 26 6.02 -16.81 9.17
C MET A 26 4.57 -16.58 9.58
N GLU A 27 4.21 -15.31 9.74
CA GLU A 27 2.83 -14.87 9.94
C GLU A 27 2.36 -14.17 8.66
N THR A 28 1.23 -14.61 8.13
CA THR A 28 0.57 -13.97 6.98
C THR A 28 -0.37 -12.88 7.50
N LEU A 29 -0.34 -11.72 6.86
CA LEU A 29 -1.20 -10.58 7.15
C LEU A 29 -2.55 -10.74 6.46
N ASP A 30 -3.60 -10.29 7.13
CA ASP A 30 -4.97 -10.19 6.61
C ASP A 30 -5.30 -8.80 6.03
N TYR A 31 -4.28 -7.94 5.91
CA TYR A 31 -4.33 -6.62 5.30
C TYR A 31 -3.11 -6.36 4.42
N ILE A 32 -3.17 -5.31 3.59
CA ILE A 32 -2.05 -4.86 2.75
C ILE A 32 -1.35 -3.69 3.45
N PRO A 33 -0.11 -3.83 3.92
CA PRO A 33 0.63 -2.70 4.49
C PRO A 33 0.74 -1.51 3.56
N GLY A 34 0.66 -0.30 4.11
CA GLY A 34 0.84 0.95 3.38
C GLY A 34 2.17 1.03 2.62
N SER A 35 3.21 0.37 3.15
CA SER A 35 4.53 0.26 2.50
C SER A 35 4.49 -0.49 1.17
N ASN A 36 3.56 -1.43 0.97
CA ASN A 36 3.38 -2.09 -0.33
C ASN A 36 2.89 -1.08 -1.38
N PHE A 37 1.94 -0.21 -1.03
CA PHE A 37 1.47 0.85 -1.93
C PHE A 37 2.55 1.90 -2.20
N LEU A 38 3.32 2.28 -1.16
CA LEU A 38 4.50 3.13 -1.33
C LEU A 38 5.46 2.53 -2.36
N GLY A 39 5.76 1.23 -2.27
CA GLY A 39 6.63 0.53 -3.21
C GLY A 39 6.08 0.51 -4.65
N ILE A 40 4.78 0.26 -4.81
CA ILE A 40 4.11 0.30 -6.13
C ILE A 40 4.21 1.70 -6.75
N VAL A 41 3.96 2.76 -5.98
CA VAL A 41 4.04 4.14 -6.44
C VAL A 41 5.48 4.55 -6.72
N ALA A 42 6.44 4.14 -5.88
CA ALA A 42 7.85 4.41 -6.08
C ALA A 42 8.35 3.88 -7.42
N ASN A 43 7.93 2.67 -7.82
CA ASN A 43 8.28 2.11 -9.13
C ASN A 43 7.84 3.01 -10.29
N GLN A 44 6.62 3.53 -10.25
CA GLN A 44 6.09 4.45 -11.28
C GLN A 44 6.77 5.81 -11.25
N ILE A 45 6.99 6.36 -10.05
CA ILE A 45 7.61 7.68 -9.87
C ILE A 45 9.05 7.69 -10.37
N TYR A 46 9.86 6.70 -9.99
CA TYR A 46 11.26 6.66 -10.44
C TYR A 46 11.39 6.42 -11.95
N GLN A 47 10.40 5.81 -12.59
CA GLN A 47 10.41 5.61 -14.04
C GLN A 47 9.91 6.83 -14.84
N ASN A 48 8.87 7.51 -14.36
CA ASN A 48 8.11 8.46 -15.17
C ASN A 48 8.03 9.89 -14.59
N TYR A 49 8.27 10.06 -13.29
CA TYR A 49 8.01 11.31 -12.54
C TYR A 49 9.12 11.60 -11.51
N MET A 50 10.38 11.41 -11.91
CA MET A 50 11.52 11.42 -11.00
C MET A 50 11.70 12.77 -10.26
N ASP A 51 11.27 13.87 -10.86
CA ASP A 51 11.23 15.21 -10.26
C ASP A 51 10.30 15.30 -9.03
N GLN A 52 9.30 14.43 -8.93
CA GLN A 52 8.34 14.38 -7.82
C GLN A 52 8.75 13.41 -6.70
N ALA A 53 9.83 12.65 -6.88
CA ALA A 53 10.21 11.57 -5.96
C ALA A 53 10.45 12.05 -4.52
N VAL A 54 11.14 13.18 -4.36
CA VAL A 54 11.43 13.75 -3.04
C VAL A 54 10.14 14.14 -2.32
N GLU A 55 9.25 14.83 -3.03
CA GLU A 55 8.00 15.32 -2.48
C GLU A 55 7.04 14.20 -2.06
N VAL A 56 6.93 13.15 -2.88
CA VAL A 56 5.96 12.07 -2.64
C VAL A 56 6.52 10.97 -1.73
N LEU A 57 7.83 10.68 -1.78
CA LEU A 57 8.39 9.49 -1.13
C LEU A 57 9.25 9.78 0.10
N HIS A 58 9.83 10.98 0.23
CA HIS A 58 10.89 11.24 1.22
C HIS A 58 10.58 12.39 2.19
N ASN A 59 9.79 13.39 1.78
CA ASN A 59 9.50 14.57 2.60
C ASN A 59 8.43 14.36 3.68
N GLY A 60 7.73 13.22 3.67
CA GLY A 60 6.63 12.96 4.60
C GLY A 60 5.34 13.76 4.32
N HIS A 61 5.27 14.49 3.21
CA HIS A 61 4.07 15.21 2.77
C HIS A 61 2.95 14.26 2.32
N VAL A 62 3.33 13.06 1.88
CA VAL A 62 2.41 11.96 1.54
C VAL A 62 2.71 10.79 2.46
N SER A 63 1.65 10.13 2.93
CA SER A 63 1.74 8.90 3.71
C SER A 63 0.76 7.88 3.13
N PHE A 64 1.17 6.62 3.13
CA PHE A 64 0.39 5.51 2.57
C PHE A 64 -0.16 4.69 3.73
N GLY A 65 -1.48 4.61 3.82
CA GLY A 65 -2.17 3.80 4.83
C GLY A 65 -2.38 2.35 4.38
N ASP A 66 -2.73 1.51 5.33
CA ASP A 66 -2.99 0.08 5.10
C ASP A 66 -4.28 -0.12 4.29
N GLY A 67 -4.25 -1.12 3.40
CA GLY A 67 -5.38 -1.61 2.64
C GLY A 67 -6.14 -2.64 3.45
N ILE A 68 -7.37 -2.31 3.81
CA ILE A 68 -8.30 -3.19 4.55
C ILE A 68 -9.39 -3.70 3.61
N ILE A 69 -10.09 -4.76 4.05
CA ILE A 69 -11.26 -5.27 3.34
C ILE A 69 -12.31 -4.16 3.26
N TYR A 70 -12.70 -3.83 2.02
CA TYR A 70 -13.77 -2.89 1.75
C TYR A 70 -15.05 -3.68 1.46
N ASN A 71 -16.08 -3.48 2.29
CA ASN A 71 -17.41 -4.03 2.07
C ASN A 71 -18.33 -2.93 1.51
N ASP A 72 -18.79 -3.08 0.26
CA ASP A 72 -19.63 -2.09 -0.42
C ASP A 72 -21.02 -1.95 0.20
N GLU A 73 -21.47 -2.95 0.97
CA GLU A 73 -22.80 -2.97 1.57
C GLU A 73 -22.93 -2.08 2.83
N ARG A 74 -21.82 -1.61 3.41
CA ARG A 74 -21.81 -0.76 4.63
C ARG A 74 -21.59 0.73 4.37
N SER A 75 -21.51 1.16 3.11
CA SER A 75 -21.26 2.57 2.74
C SER A 75 -22.52 3.43 2.58
N GLU A 76 -23.72 2.86 2.74
CA GLU A 76 -25.01 3.58 2.65
C GLU A 76 -25.62 3.93 4.02
N GLU A 77 -24.92 3.70 5.14
CA GLU A 77 -25.33 4.14 6.48
C GLU A 77 -24.48 5.31 7.02
#